data_AF-A0A661AD98-F1
#
_entry.id   AF-A0A661AD98-F1
#
_cell.length_a   1.000
_cell.length_b   1.000
_cell.length_c   1.000
_cell.angle_alpha   90.00
_cell.angle_beta   90.00
_cell.angle_gamma   90.00
#
_symmetry.space_group_name_H-M   'P 1'
#
loop_
_entity.id
_entity.type
_entity.pdbx_description
1 polymer ?
#
loop_
_entity_poly.entity_id
_entity_poly.type
_entity_poly.pdbx_seq_one_letter_code
_entity_poly.pdbx_strand_id
1 'polypeptide(L)'
;MGYPDYMKESLKKVAETRPKRVELAKKGLKNFLKPMSAEERDEVLTKYHPDYQPDARKEIRVGPNKGEKLTAKVVEILEAHSRIDPDEFVVDTPDYETDVLIIGGGGAGCMAAIWARKEGAKVIISTKLRLGDANSMMSQGGMQAAVNPHDSPAIHYLDILGGGHFDNKPELVKALVTEGPYIAKFLQELG
;
A
#
# COMPACT_ATOMS: atom_id res chain seq x y z
N MET A 1 10.93 3.70 25.25
CA MET A 1 11.15 5.12 24.88
C MET A 1 9.98 5.93 25.42
N GLY A 2 10.24 6.99 26.17
CA GLY A 2 9.20 7.95 26.58
C GLY A 2 8.83 8.90 25.45
N TYR A 3 7.70 9.59 25.58
CA TYR A 3 7.32 10.64 24.64
C TYR A 3 8.31 11.82 24.68
N PRO A 4 8.52 12.54 23.57
CA PRO A 4 9.35 13.75 23.53
C PRO A 4 8.89 14.84 24.51
N ASP A 5 9.81 15.71 24.93
CA ASP A 5 9.54 16.75 25.93
C ASP A 5 8.39 17.69 25.56
N TYR A 6 8.27 18.04 24.26
CA TYR A 6 7.21 18.92 23.78
C TYR A 6 5.80 18.31 23.94
N MET A 7 5.68 16.99 24.13
CA MET A 7 4.39 16.33 24.35
C MET A 7 3.97 16.26 25.81
N LYS A 8 4.83 16.67 26.76
CA LYS A 8 4.52 16.60 28.20
C LYS A 8 3.26 17.36 28.58
N GLU A 9 3.01 18.52 27.97
CA GLU A 9 1.82 19.32 28.24
C GLU A 9 0.54 18.63 27.73
N SER A 10 0.58 18.10 26.51
CA SER A 10 -0.52 17.32 25.93
C SER A 10 -0.84 16.07 26.76
N LEU A 11 0.19 15.39 27.28
CA LEU A 11 0.01 14.22 28.16
C LEU A 11 -0.69 14.59 29.47
N LYS A 12 -0.38 15.74 30.06
CA LYS A 12 -1.09 16.25 31.25
C LYS A 12 -2.57 16.47 30.95
N LYS A 13 -2.90 17.15 29.84
CA LYS A 13 -4.29 17.39 29.41
C LYS A 13 -5.06 16.07 29.17
N VAL A 14 -4.41 15.06 28.57
CA VAL A 14 -5.01 13.73 28.34
C VAL A 14 -5.24 12.98 29.67
N ALA A 15 -4.32 13.11 30.62
CA ALA A 15 -4.43 12.50 31.95
C ALA A 15 -5.54 13.16 32.79
N GLU A 16 -5.62 14.48 32.79
CA GLU A 16 -6.66 15.27 33.47
C GLU A 16 -8.07 14.90 32.99
N THR A 17 -8.24 14.69 31.69
CA THR A 17 -9.54 14.31 31.11
C THR A 17 -9.88 12.82 31.27
N ARG A 18 -8.95 11.97 31.73
CA ARG A 18 -9.13 10.51 31.78
C ARG A 18 -10.28 10.04 32.67
N PRO A 19 -10.47 10.53 33.92
CA PRO A 19 -11.57 10.07 34.77
C PRO A 19 -12.95 10.31 34.13
N LYS A 20 -13.16 11.50 33.57
CA LYS A 20 -14.39 11.87 32.86
C LYS A 20 -14.65 11.00 31.64
N ARG A 21 -13.62 10.70 30.83
CA ARG A 21 -13.73 9.80 29.67
C ARG A 21 -14.12 8.38 30.06
N VAL A 22 -13.55 7.86 31.16
CA VAL A 22 -13.88 6.51 31.68
C VAL A 22 -15.33 6.44 32.15
N GLU A 23 -15.80 7.47 32.86
CA GLU A 23 -17.20 7.52 33.32
C GLU A 23 -18.19 7.57 32.15
N LEU A 24 -17.91 8.39 31.13
CA LEU A 24 -18.73 8.48 29.92
C LEU A 24 -18.75 7.17 29.13
N ALA A 25 -17.60 6.49 29.02
CA ALA A 25 -17.51 5.18 28.37
C ALA A 25 -18.36 4.11 29.10
N LYS A 26 -18.38 4.12 30.44
CA LYS A 26 -19.25 3.23 31.24
C LYS A 26 -20.74 3.48 30.99
N LYS A 27 -21.12 4.71 30.63
CA LYS A 27 -22.50 5.08 30.25
C LYS A 27 -22.84 4.75 28.78
N GLY A 28 -21.95 4.07 28.04
CA GLY A 28 -22.15 3.68 26.65
C GLY A 28 -21.93 4.79 25.61
N LEU A 29 -21.52 6.00 26.03
CA LEU A 29 -21.20 7.11 25.14
C LEU A 29 -19.81 6.88 24.52
N LYS A 30 -19.79 6.37 23.27
CA LYS A 30 -18.55 6.11 22.52
C LYS A 30 -17.91 7.38 21.95
N ASN A 31 -18.72 8.39 21.60
CA ASN A 31 -18.26 9.64 20.96
C ASN A 31 -18.61 10.84 21.84
N PHE A 32 -17.80 11.12 22.85
CA PHE A 32 -18.00 12.26 23.75
C PHE A 32 -17.37 13.57 23.24
N LEU A 33 -16.57 13.50 22.17
CA LEU A 33 -16.07 14.68 21.46
C LEU A 33 -17.00 14.96 20.28
N LYS A 34 -17.43 16.21 20.16
CA LYS A 34 -18.12 16.69 18.95
C LYS A 34 -17.13 16.53 17.77
N PRO A 35 -17.47 15.79 16.71
CA PRO A 35 -16.66 15.77 15.50
C PRO A 35 -16.52 17.19 14.94
N MET A 36 -15.36 17.49 14.34
CA MET A 36 -15.19 18.75 13.61
C MET A 36 -16.26 18.86 12.52
N SER A 37 -16.79 20.08 12.33
CA SER A 37 -17.58 20.41 11.14
C SER A 37 -16.73 20.26 9.87
N ALA A 38 -17.36 20.33 8.71
CA ALA A 38 -16.63 20.32 7.44
C ALA A 38 -15.69 21.52 7.35
N GLU A 39 -16.16 22.71 7.77
CA GLU A 39 -15.38 23.95 7.74
C GLU A 39 -14.19 23.90 8.72
N GLU A 40 -14.42 23.43 9.95
CA GLU A 40 -13.34 23.26 10.95
C GLU A 40 -12.27 22.29 10.45
N ARG A 41 -12.68 21.24 9.74
CA ARG A 41 -11.76 20.26 9.16
C ARG A 41 -10.95 20.87 8.02
N ASP A 42 -11.58 21.60 7.11
CA ASP A 42 -10.88 22.27 6.01
C ASP A 42 -9.90 23.33 6.52
N GLU A 43 -10.26 24.07 7.56
CA GLU A 43 -9.36 25.04 8.20
C GLU A 43 -8.11 24.34 8.77
N VAL A 44 -8.31 23.26 9.55
CA VAL A 44 -7.22 22.49 10.14
C VAL A 44 -6.33 21.87 9.07
N LEU A 45 -6.93 21.30 8.02
CA LEU A 45 -6.19 20.68 6.92
C LEU A 45 -5.37 21.73 6.17
N THR A 46 -5.98 22.84 5.77
CA THR A 46 -5.29 23.93 5.05
C THR A 46 -4.16 24.53 5.89
N LYS A 47 -4.35 24.66 7.20
CA LYS A 47 -3.37 25.31 8.08
C LYS A 47 -2.18 24.41 8.47
N TYR A 48 -2.41 23.11 8.62
CA TYR A 48 -1.41 22.21 9.22
C TYR A 48 -1.06 21.00 8.37
N HIS A 49 -1.89 20.61 7.41
CA HIS A 49 -1.62 19.43 6.59
C HIS A 49 -0.76 19.82 5.37
N PRO A 50 0.40 19.16 5.16
CA PRO A 50 1.29 19.49 4.04
C PRO A 50 0.60 19.28 2.68
N ASP A 51 -0.23 18.25 2.53
CA ASP A 51 -0.91 17.96 1.25
C ASP A 51 -2.01 18.96 0.85
N TYR A 52 -2.41 19.87 1.74
CA TYR A 52 -3.44 20.89 1.49
C TYR A 52 -2.84 22.27 1.23
N GLN A 53 -1.51 22.39 1.20
CA GLN A 53 -0.86 23.63 0.81
C GLN A 53 -1.11 23.93 -0.69
N PRO A 54 -1.16 25.21 -1.10
CA PRO A 54 -1.43 25.58 -2.49
C PRO A 54 -0.47 24.96 -3.52
N ASP A 55 0.78 24.71 -3.13
CA ASP A 55 1.84 24.11 -3.94
C ASP A 55 1.99 22.59 -3.75
N ALA A 56 1.19 21.98 -2.88
CA ALA A 56 1.29 20.56 -2.56
C ALA A 56 0.92 19.65 -3.73
N ARG A 57 0.13 20.16 -4.68
CA ARG A 57 -0.31 19.42 -5.87
C ARG A 57 0.06 20.14 -7.16
N LYS A 58 0.51 19.36 -8.14
CA LYS A 58 0.90 19.83 -9.47
C LYS A 58 0.21 18.98 -10.53
N GLU A 59 -0.06 19.58 -11.67
CA GLU A 59 -0.56 18.88 -12.84
C GLU A 59 0.58 18.16 -13.57
N ILE A 60 0.33 16.91 -13.98
CA ILE A 60 1.26 16.13 -14.79
C ILE A 60 1.22 16.64 -16.23
N ARG A 61 2.39 16.93 -16.81
CA ARG A 61 2.51 17.54 -18.14
C ARG A 61 2.76 16.53 -19.27
N VAL A 62 3.16 15.31 -18.94
CA VAL A 62 3.61 14.27 -19.89
C VAL A 62 3.04 12.89 -19.56
N GLY A 63 3.02 11.99 -20.54
CA GLY A 63 2.59 10.59 -20.37
C GLY A 63 1.06 10.38 -20.37
N PRO A 64 0.60 9.14 -20.12
CA PRO A 64 -0.82 8.77 -20.19
C PRO A 64 -1.73 9.51 -19.21
N ASN A 65 -1.20 9.91 -18.05
CA ASN A 65 -1.92 10.62 -16.99
C ASN A 65 -1.81 12.15 -17.09
N LYS A 66 -1.42 12.68 -18.25
CA LYS A 66 -1.33 14.14 -18.46
C LYS A 66 -2.66 14.83 -18.11
N GLY A 67 -2.58 15.93 -17.37
CA GLY A 67 -3.75 16.69 -16.90
C GLY A 67 -4.24 16.29 -15.51
N GLU A 68 -3.78 15.16 -14.97
CA GLU A 68 -4.10 14.77 -13.60
C GLU A 68 -3.30 15.58 -12.58
N LYS A 69 -3.91 15.86 -11.42
CA LYS A 69 -3.26 16.55 -10.30
C LYS A 69 -2.82 15.58 -9.22
N LEU A 70 -1.52 15.46 -9.03
CA LEU A 70 -0.89 14.62 -8.00
C LEU A 70 -0.05 15.45 -7.04
N THR A 71 0.44 14.83 -5.97
CA THR A 71 1.42 15.42 -5.06
C THR A 71 2.63 15.93 -5.84
N ALA A 72 3.02 17.18 -5.63
CA ALA A 72 4.00 17.88 -6.46
C ALA A 72 5.34 17.12 -6.57
N LYS A 73 5.82 16.51 -5.47
CA LYS A 73 7.05 15.70 -5.46
C LYS A 73 6.97 14.44 -6.34
N VAL A 74 5.79 13.83 -6.45
CA VAL A 74 5.59 12.69 -7.35
C VAL A 74 5.66 13.16 -8.80
N VAL A 75 5.04 14.30 -9.12
CA VAL A 75 5.10 14.90 -10.47
C VAL A 75 6.55 15.24 -10.84
N GLU A 76 7.31 15.83 -9.92
CA GLU A 76 8.75 16.11 -10.14
C GLU A 76 9.54 14.85 -10.48
N ILE A 77 9.26 13.71 -9.83
CA ILE A 77 9.95 12.44 -10.09
C ILE A 77 9.52 11.85 -11.44
N LEU A 78 8.23 11.87 -11.76
CA LEU A 78 7.70 11.34 -13.02
C LEU A 78 8.18 12.14 -14.24
N GLU A 79 8.37 13.45 -14.07
CA GLU A 79 8.86 14.36 -15.11
C GLU A 79 10.38 14.57 -15.06
N ALA A 80 11.10 13.87 -14.17
CA ALA A 80 12.54 14.01 -14.05
C ALA A 80 13.22 13.52 -15.33
N HIS A 81 14.27 14.21 -15.74
CA HIS A 81 15.13 13.74 -16.82
C HIS A 81 15.78 12.41 -16.43
N SER A 82 15.99 11.55 -17.44
CA SER A 82 16.76 10.32 -17.26
C SER A 82 18.12 10.66 -16.64
N ARG A 83 18.56 9.83 -15.69
CA ARG A 83 19.93 9.90 -15.13
C ARG A 83 20.98 9.28 -16.04
N ILE A 84 20.54 8.66 -17.12
CA ILE A 84 21.35 7.97 -18.12
C ILE A 84 21.19 8.75 -19.41
N ASP A 85 22.31 9.05 -20.07
CA ASP A 85 22.31 9.63 -21.40
C ASP A 85 21.99 8.53 -22.43
N PRO A 86 20.87 8.66 -23.17
CA PRO A 86 20.50 7.67 -24.18
C PRO A 86 21.49 7.55 -25.33
N ASP A 87 22.27 8.59 -25.60
CA ASP A 87 23.27 8.58 -26.68
C ASP A 87 24.55 7.83 -26.26
N GLU A 88 24.73 7.56 -24.96
CA GLU A 88 25.88 6.84 -24.41
C GLU A 88 25.68 5.32 -24.31
N PHE A 89 24.48 4.78 -24.57
CA PHE A 89 24.23 3.34 -24.49
C PHE A 89 23.74 2.72 -25.80
N VAL A 90 24.32 1.58 -26.17
CA VAL A 90 23.98 0.83 -27.38
C VAL A 90 22.74 -0.02 -27.12
N VAL A 91 21.61 0.30 -27.77
CA VAL A 91 20.35 -0.45 -27.66
C VAL A 91 20.28 -1.69 -28.56
N ASP A 92 21.15 -1.78 -29.56
CA ASP A 92 21.04 -2.77 -30.64
C ASP A 92 21.59 -4.15 -30.25
N THR A 93 22.34 -4.25 -29.15
CA THR A 93 22.96 -5.49 -28.71
C THR A 93 22.66 -5.72 -27.23
N PRO A 94 21.76 -6.66 -26.88
CA PRO A 94 21.43 -6.92 -25.49
C PRO A 94 22.56 -7.66 -24.76
N ASP A 95 22.94 -7.21 -23.57
CA ASP A 95 23.85 -7.95 -22.68
C ASP A 95 23.21 -9.21 -22.11
N TYR A 96 21.89 -9.19 -21.92
CA TYR A 96 21.11 -10.27 -21.34
C TYR A 96 19.81 -10.49 -22.12
N GLU A 97 19.53 -11.76 -22.43
CA GLU A 97 18.28 -12.20 -23.02
C GLU A 97 17.53 -13.13 -22.07
N THR A 98 16.21 -13.00 -22.00
CA THR A 98 15.33 -13.79 -21.15
C THR A 98 13.94 -13.86 -21.76
N ASP A 99 13.18 -14.91 -21.45
CA ASP A 99 11.78 -15.01 -21.90
C ASP A 99 10.88 -14.10 -21.05
N VAL A 100 11.14 -14.02 -19.74
CA VAL A 100 10.40 -13.19 -18.79
C VAL A 100 11.34 -12.34 -17.95
N LEU A 101 11.19 -11.01 -18.05
CA LEU A 101 11.81 -10.04 -17.15
C LEU A 101 10.82 -9.61 -16.06
N ILE A 102 11.22 -9.80 -14.81
CA ILE A 102 10.44 -9.39 -13.62
C ILE A 102 11.13 -8.20 -12.97
N ILE A 103 10.42 -7.07 -12.85
CA ILE A 103 10.94 -5.86 -12.20
C ILE A 103 10.39 -5.81 -10.77
N GLY A 104 11.23 -6.17 -9.80
CA GLY A 104 10.94 -6.17 -8.36
C GLY A 104 11.04 -7.57 -7.75
N GLY A 105 11.85 -7.70 -6.68
CA GLY A 105 12.11 -8.95 -5.96
C GLY A 105 11.27 -9.11 -4.67
N GLY A 106 10.04 -8.57 -4.65
CA GLY A 106 9.09 -8.77 -3.55
C GLY A 106 8.27 -10.05 -3.70
N GLY A 107 7.31 -10.29 -2.81
CA GLY A 107 6.51 -11.52 -2.81
C GLY A 107 5.82 -11.83 -4.15
N ALA A 108 5.24 -10.81 -4.80
CA ALA A 108 4.63 -10.96 -6.11
C ALA A 108 5.64 -11.32 -7.21
N GLY A 109 6.80 -10.65 -7.25
CA GLY A 109 7.85 -10.92 -8.23
C GLY A 109 8.48 -12.31 -8.05
N CYS A 110 8.73 -12.72 -6.81
CA CYS A 110 9.21 -14.07 -6.51
C CYS A 110 8.18 -15.14 -6.91
N MET A 111 6.90 -14.94 -6.61
CA MET A 111 5.84 -15.87 -7.01
C MET A 111 5.73 -15.98 -8.54
N ALA A 112 5.76 -14.85 -9.25
CA ALA A 112 5.76 -14.84 -10.71
C ALA A 112 6.98 -15.58 -11.28
N ALA A 113 8.16 -15.39 -10.69
CA ALA A 113 9.38 -16.07 -11.10
C ALA A 113 9.30 -17.58 -10.93
N ILE A 114 8.76 -18.06 -9.80
CA ILE A 114 8.56 -19.48 -9.53
C ILE A 114 7.65 -20.10 -10.58
N TRP A 115 6.49 -19.48 -10.86
CA TRP A 115 5.55 -20.01 -11.85
C TRP A 115 6.10 -19.97 -13.27
N ALA A 116 6.68 -18.85 -13.70
CA ALA A 116 7.30 -18.76 -15.02
C ALA A 116 8.41 -19.82 -15.22
N ARG A 117 9.23 -20.05 -14.18
CA ARG A 117 10.28 -21.06 -14.22
C ARG A 117 9.73 -22.49 -14.27
N LYS A 118 8.60 -22.77 -13.59
CA LYS A 118 7.91 -24.07 -13.65
C LYS A 118 7.39 -24.38 -15.05
N GLU A 119 6.96 -23.36 -15.79
CA GLU A 119 6.54 -23.47 -17.19
C GLU A 119 7.73 -23.50 -18.17
N GLY A 120 8.98 -23.54 -17.68
CA GLY A 120 10.17 -23.70 -18.49
C GLY A 120 10.78 -22.38 -19.01
N ALA A 121 10.24 -21.23 -18.64
CA ALA A 121 10.78 -19.95 -19.09
C ALA A 121 12.15 -19.65 -18.47
N LYS A 122 13.04 -19.02 -19.24
CA LYS A 122 14.21 -18.30 -18.76
C LYS A 122 13.74 -17.00 -18.12
N VAL A 123 14.03 -16.84 -16.83
CA VAL A 123 13.54 -15.70 -16.02
C VAL A 123 14.72 -14.90 -15.47
N ILE A 124 14.65 -13.58 -15.57
CA ILE A 124 15.51 -12.63 -14.87
C ILE A 124 14.65 -11.78 -13.93
N ILE A 125 15.09 -11.64 -12.67
CA ILE A 125 14.51 -10.68 -11.72
C ILE A 125 15.49 -9.51 -11.59
N SER A 126 15.03 -8.30 -11.92
CA SER A 126 15.73 -7.06 -11.65
C SER A 126 15.11 -6.39 -10.44
N THR A 127 15.88 -6.14 -9.38
CA THR A 127 15.38 -5.53 -8.15
C THR A 127 16.34 -4.45 -7.65
N LYS A 128 15.78 -3.31 -7.24
CA LYS A 128 16.55 -2.15 -6.76
C LYS A 128 17.30 -2.45 -5.46
N LEU A 129 16.68 -3.24 -4.59
CA LEU A 129 17.25 -3.67 -3.31
C LEU A 129 17.67 -5.14 -3.41
N ARG A 130 18.37 -5.63 -2.38
CA ARG A 130 18.72 -7.05 -2.27
C ARG A 130 17.46 -7.92 -2.25
N LEU A 131 17.57 -9.13 -2.78
CA LEU A 131 16.50 -10.12 -2.63
C LEU A 131 16.29 -10.40 -1.14
N GLY A 132 15.03 -10.33 -0.68
CA GLY A 132 14.72 -10.39 0.75
C GLY A 132 14.85 -9.06 1.51
N ASP A 133 14.86 -7.92 0.80
CA ASP A 133 14.87 -6.57 1.39
C ASP A 133 13.72 -5.69 0.84
N ALA A 134 12.67 -6.33 0.32
CA ALA A 134 11.46 -5.64 -0.15
C ALA A 134 10.47 -5.41 1.01
N ASN A 135 9.54 -4.47 0.86
CA ASN A 135 8.49 -4.22 1.86
C ASN A 135 7.68 -5.47 2.24
N SER A 136 7.60 -6.49 1.37
CA SER A 136 7.00 -7.79 1.70
C SER A 136 7.60 -8.43 2.96
N MET A 137 8.89 -8.22 3.23
CA MET A 137 9.57 -8.72 4.44
C MET A 137 9.11 -8.04 5.73
N MET A 138 8.52 -6.85 5.62
CA MET A 138 8.05 -6.08 6.77
C MET A 138 6.61 -6.46 7.16
N SER A 139 5.97 -7.38 6.44
CA SER A 139 4.60 -7.83 6.73
C SER A 139 4.53 -8.61 8.04
N GLN A 140 3.55 -8.28 8.89
CA GLN A 140 3.36 -8.90 10.21
C GLN A 140 1.98 -9.55 10.38
N GLY A 141 0.96 -9.04 9.70
CA GLY A 141 -0.44 -9.45 9.92
C GLY A 141 -0.80 -10.85 9.36
N GLY A 142 0.03 -11.40 8.48
CA GLY A 142 -0.22 -12.67 7.78
C GLY A 142 -0.88 -12.49 6.41
N MET A 143 -1.23 -13.61 5.79
CA MET A 143 -1.96 -13.66 4.51
C MET A 143 -3.38 -14.17 4.77
N GLN A 144 -4.39 -13.49 4.22
CA GLN A 144 -5.78 -13.91 4.33
C GLN A 144 -6.13 -14.93 3.25
N ALA A 145 -6.70 -16.07 3.65
CA ALA A 145 -7.27 -17.07 2.77
C ALA A 145 -8.39 -17.81 3.50
N ALA A 146 -9.46 -18.15 2.77
CA ALA A 146 -10.61 -18.87 3.32
C ALA A 146 -10.30 -20.36 3.51
N VAL A 147 -9.44 -20.68 4.49
CA VAL A 147 -8.99 -22.04 4.82
C VAL A 147 -9.71 -22.65 6.03
N ASN A 148 -10.47 -21.84 6.78
CA ASN A 148 -11.22 -22.30 7.94
C ASN A 148 -12.48 -23.06 7.48
N PRO A 149 -12.83 -24.20 8.10
CA PRO A 149 -14.08 -24.93 7.79
C PRO A 149 -15.37 -24.12 7.95
N HIS A 150 -15.33 -23.04 8.74
CA HIS A 150 -16.46 -22.13 8.96
C HIS A 150 -16.41 -20.86 8.09
N ASP A 151 -15.45 -20.77 7.17
CA ASP A 151 -15.30 -19.67 6.22
C ASP A 151 -15.47 -20.17 4.78
N SER A 152 -15.60 -19.27 3.81
CA SER A 152 -15.66 -19.62 2.39
C SER A 152 -15.15 -18.50 1.49
N PRO A 153 -14.66 -18.81 0.28
CA PRO A 153 -14.34 -17.78 -0.71
C PRO A 153 -15.49 -16.80 -0.95
N ALA A 154 -16.75 -17.25 -0.86
CA ALA A 154 -17.91 -16.38 -1.03
C ALA A 154 -18.07 -15.35 0.11
N ILE A 155 -17.84 -15.75 1.36
CA ILE A 155 -17.86 -14.82 2.51
C ILE A 155 -16.72 -13.81 2.38
N HIS A 156 -15.49 -14.30 2.15
CA HIS A 156 -14.31 -13.46 1.95
C HIS A 156 -14.47 -12.47 0.78
N TYR A 157 -15.13 -12.88 -0.31
CA TYR A 157 -15.44 -12.03 -1.45
C TYR A 157 -16.32 -10.83 -1.05
N LEU A 158 -17.39 -11.09 -0.31
CA LEU A 158 -18.31 -10.05 0.16
C LEU A 158 -17.60 -9.09 1.13
N ASP A 159 -16.73 -9.61 2.00
CA ASP A 159 -15.93 -8.79 2.90
C ASP A 159 -14.97 -7.86 2.14
N ILE A 160 -14.31 -8.36 1.08
CA ILE A 160 -13.42 -7.53 0.25
C ILE A 160 -14.20 -6.47 -0.52
N LEU A 161 -15.36 -6.82 -1.11
CA LEU A 161 -16.21 -5.83 -1.78
C LEU A 161 -16.68 -4.75 -0.81
N GLY A 162 -17.13 -5.14 0.38
CA GLY A 162 -17.52 -4.20 1.43
C GLY A 162 -16.35 -3.32 1.88
N GLY A 163 -15.18 -3.92 2.10
CA GLY A 163 -13.97 -3.21 2.52
C GLY A 163 -13.38 -2.27 1.46
N GLY A 164 -13.55 -2.58 0.18
CA GLY A 164 -13.18 -1.70 -0.93
C GLY A 164 -14.29 -0.72 -1.34
N HIS A 165 -15.37 -0.62 -0.55
CA HIS A 165 -16.50 0.26 -0.82
C HIS A 165 -17.13 0.05 -2.21
N PHE A 166 -17.10 -1.20 -2.71
CA PHE A 166 -17.60 -1.60 -4.02
C PHE A 166 -16.92 -0.93 -5.23
N ASP A 167 -15.77 -0.28 -5.04
CA ASP A 167 -14.93 0.25 -6.14
C ASP A 167 -13.91 -0.78 -6.64
N ASN A 168 -13.96 -2.00 -6.08
CA ASN A 168 -13.13 -3.11 -6.51
C ASN A 168 -13.50 -3.56 -7.93
N LYS A 169 -12.53 -4.16 -8.62
CA LYS A 169 -12.77 -4.95 -9.84
C LYS A 169 -13.27 -6.35 -9.48
N PRO A 170 -14.57 -6.68 -9.67
CA PRO A 170 -15.17 -7.91 -9.13
C PRO A 170 -14.47 -9.18 -9.61
N GLU A 171 -14.02 -9.21 -10.86
CA GLU A 171 -13.32 -10.35 -11.47
C GLU A 171 -11.98 -10.63 -10.80
N LEU A 172 -11.25 -9.59 -10.38
CA LEU A 172 -9.97 -9.74 -9.69
C LEU A 172 -10.17 -10.18 -8.24
N VAL A 173 -11.20 -9.65 -7.57
CA VAL A 173 -11.55 -10.11 -6.21
C VAL A 173 -11.94 -11.57 -6.24
N LYS A 174 -12.72 -11.99 -7.23
CA LYS A 174 -13.11 -13.39 -7.40
C LYS A 174 -11.88 -14.30 -7.53
N ALA A 175 -10.96 -13.97 -8.44
CA ALA A 175 -9.73 -14.74 -8.62
C ALA A 175 -8.94 -14.83 -7.31
N LEU A 176 -8.73 -13.70 -6.62
CA LEU A 176 -8.02 -13.63 -5.35
C LEU A 176 -8.62 -14.57 -4.29
N VAL A 177 -9.94 -14.56 -4.09
CA VAL A 177 -10.57 -15.37 -3.04
C VAL A 177 -10.68 -16.84 -3.38
N THR A 178 -10.83 -17.19 -4.65
CA THR A 178 -10.98 -18.59 -5.07
C THR A 178 -9.63 -19.30 -5.13
N GLU A 179 -8.58 -18.59 -5.53
CA GLU A 179 -7.22 -19.14 -5.62
C GLU A 179 -6.45 -19.04 -4.30
N GLY A 180 -6.83 -18.10 -3.43
CA GLY A 180 -6.17 -17.85 -2.14
C GLY A 180 -5.91 -19.10 -1.28
N PRO A 181 -6.91 -19.99 -1.04
CA PRO A 181 -6.70 -21.23 -0.28
C PRO A 181 -5.66 -22.17 -0.90
N TYR A 182 -5.67 -22.30 -2.23
CA TYR A 182 -4.69 -23.09 -2.96
C TYR A 182 -3.28 -22.49 -2.82
N ILE A 183 -3.15 -21.18 -3.00
CA ILE A 183 -1.87 -20.48 -2.88
C ILE A 183 -1.32 -20.54 -1.44
N ALA A 184 -2.18 -20.43 -0.43
CA ALA A 184 -1.77 -20.57 0.97
C ALA A 184 -1.17 -21.96 1.26
N LYS A 185 -1.81 -23.02 0.76
CA LYS A 185 -1.29 -24.38 0.86
C LYS A 185 0.03 -24.54 0.11
N PHE A 186 0.11 -24.03 -1.12
CA PHE A 186 1.33 -24.08 -1.93
C PHE A 186 2.52 -23.40 -1.23
N LEU A 187 2.30 -22.23 -0.64
CA LEU A 187 3.33 -21.53 0.13
C LEU A 187 3.77 -22.33 1.36
N GLN A 188 2.83 -22.91 2.11
CA GLN A 188 3.14 -23.78 3.24
C GLN A 188 4.00 -24.99 2.84
N GLU A 189 3.75 -25.57 1.66
CA GLU A 189 4.52 -26.72 1.14
C GLU A 189 5.93 -26.33 0.69
N LEU A 190 6.21 -25.05 0.43
CA LEU A 190 7.55 -24.56 0.09
C LEU A 190 8.47 -24.37 1.32
N GLY A 191 7.90 -24.33 2.53
CA GLY A 191 8.60 -24.08 3.80
C GLY A 191 8.40 -22.66 4.33
#